data_AF-A0A949LAM4-F1
#
_entry.id   AF-A0A949LAM4-F1
#
_cell.length_a   1.000
_cell.length_b   1.000
_cell.length_c   1.000
_cell.angle_alpha   90.00
_cell.angle_beta   90.00
_cell.angle_gamma   90.00
#
_symmetry.space_group_name_H-M   'P 1'
#
loop_
_entity.id
_entity.type
_entity.pdbx_description
1 polymer ?
#
loop_
_entity_poly.entity_id
_entity_poly.type
_entity_poly.pdbx_seq_one_letter_code
_entity_poly.pdbx_strand_id
1 'polypeptide(L)'
;MNSVKYFFYLFIFSSIVACSSVKHNNIEGYIGLYEIVKAECEIEKGAFDPCENTCFFEVLKGQFIGVNDNDLAYVFWSGYPEIDSDLQYTAHPIDSRNTKKITEKKLWLSKDKGIQEYLTFHDRVLIEYYVEYRDRGGVRKIKYTLNPVRRGGKPSFRMNYPGNK
;
A
#
# COMPACT_ATOMS: atom_id res chain seq x y z
N MET A 1 -36.50 24.27 64.22
CA MET A 1 -35.08 23.89 64.43
C MET A 1 -34.78 22.68 63.55
N ASN A 2 -33.83 22.87 62.63
CA ASN A 2 -32.89 21.89 62.03
C ASN A 2 -33.46 20.64 61.33
N SER A 3 -33.03 20.22 60.15
CA SER A 3 -32.09 20.76 59.17
C SER A 3 -32.31 19.94 57.88
N VAL A 4 -32.27 20.64 56.77
CA VAL A 4 -32.29 20.14 55.38
C VAL A 4 -31.29 19.01 55.16
N LYS A 5 -31.67 17.94 54.44
CA LYS A 5 -30.80 17.22 53.48
C LYS A 5 -31.63 16.63 52.34
N TYR A 6 -31.77 17.41 51.26
CA TYR A 6 -32.16 16.91 49.94
C TYR A 6 -31.04 16.01 49.42
N PHE A 7 -31.33 14.72 49.19
CA PHE A 7 -30.44 13.86 48.40
C PHE A 7 -31.06 13.63 47.03
N PHE A 8 -30.76 14.61 46.17
CA PHE A 8 -30.89 14.54 44.72
C PHE A 8 -29.97 13.42 44.21
N TYR A 9 -30.52 12.29 43.77
CA TYR A 9 -29.79 11.36 42.91
C TYR A 9 -30.45 11.36 41.53
N LEU A 10 -30.06 12.36 40.75
CA LEU A 10 -30.22 12.37 39.30
C LEU A 10 -29.33 11.25 38.76
N PHE A 11 -29.92 10.09 38.45
CA PHE A 11 -29.25 9.06 37.68
C PHE A 11 -29.21 9.54 36.22
N ILE A 12 -28.19 10.33 35.89
CA ILE A 12 -27.88 10.70 34.52
C ILE A 12 -27.43 9.41 33.83
N PHE A 13 -28.32 8.77 33.08
CA PHE A 13 -27.96 7.81 32.05
C PHE A 13 -27.15 8.58 31.00
N SER A 14 -25.83 8.63 31.19
CA SER A 14 -24.92 9.08 30.14
C SER A 14 -25.00 8.06 29.03
N SER A 15 -25.76 8.37 27.99
CA SER A 15 -25.63 7.73 26.69
C SER A 15 -24.18 7.92 26.27
N ILE A 16 -23.36 6.90 26.45
CA ILE A 16 -22.05 6.84 25.82
C ILE A 16 -22.39 6.69 24.34
N VAL A 17 -22.54 7.83 23.66
CA VAL A 17 -22.44 7.89 22.22
C VAL A 17 -21.00 7.49 21.96
N ALA A 18 -20.77 6.18 21.83
CA ALA A 18 -19.60 5.65 21.17
C ALA A 18 -19.71 6.16 19.74
N CYS A 19 -19.24 7.39 19.55
CA CYS A 19 -18.96 7.97 18.27
C CYS A 19 -17.86 7.08 17.72
N SER A 20 -18.26 6.01 17.02
CA SER A 20 -17.42 5.23 16.15
C SER A 20 -16.87 6.24 15.14
N SER A 21 -15.74 6.86 15.48
CA SER A 21 -14.95 7.60 14.53
C SER A 21 -14.61 6.58 13.45
N VAL A 22 -15.32 6.61 12.34
CA VAL A 22 -14.92 5.94 11.12
C VAL A 22 -13.61 6.61 10.73
N LYS A 23 -12.49 6.09 11.24
CA LYS A 23 -11.16 6.58 10.93
C LYS A 23 -11.02 6.41 9.43
N HIS A 24 -10.94 7.52 8.71
CA HIS A 24 -10.70 7.53 7.29
C HIS A 24 -9.50 6.63 6.98
N ASN A 25 -9.74 5.58 6.18
CA ASN A 25 -8.75 4.65 5.67
C ASN A 25 -7.81 5.40 4.72
N ASN A 26 -6.85 6.16 5.25
CA ASN A 26 -5.80 6.79 4.47
C ASN A 26 -4.73 5.74 4.17
N ILE A 27 -4.25 5.71 2.92
CA ILE A 27 -3.15 4.84 2.48
C ILE A 27 -1.86 5.05 3.29
N GLU A 28 -1.68 6.21 3.93
CA GLU A 28 -0.52 6.44 4.82
C GLU A 28 -0.45 5.45 5.98
N GLY A 29 -1.58 4.90 6.43
CA GLY A 29 -1.61 3.84 7.43
C GLY A 29 -1.04 2.50 6.94
N TYR A 30 -0.73 2.39 5.66
CA TYR A 30 -0.18 1.22 4.98
C TYR A 30 1.24 1.49 4.45
N ILE A 31 1.87 2.59 4.84
CA ILE A 31 3.31 2.80 4.61
C ILE A 31 4.08 1.62 5.22
N GLY A 32 4.89 0.97 4.41
CA GLY A 32 5.58 -0.24 4.78
C GLY A 32 6.11 -1.02 3.59
N LEU A 33 6.92 -2.02 3.93
CA LEU A 33 7.53 -2.95 3.00
C LEU A 33 6.73 -4.27 2.98
N TYR A 34 6.53 -4.82 1.79
CA TYR A 34 5.76 -6.02 1.56
C TYR A 34 6.55 -6.98 0.65
N GLU A 35 6.73 -8.21 1.11
CA GLU A 35 7.32 -9.29 0.30
C GLU A 35 6.26 -9.81 -0.68
N ILE A 36 6.68 -10.02 -1.93
CA ILE A 36 5.84 -10.65 -2.95
C ILE A 36 5.95 -12.16 -2.73
N VAL A 37 4.89 -12.76 -2.17
CA VAL A 37 4.85 -14.20 -1.85
C VAL A 37 4.26 -15.04 -2.98
N LYS A 38 3.55 -14.39 -3.91
CA LYS A 38 3.03 -15.00 -5.13
C LYS A 38 2.93 -13.94 -6.22
N ALA A 39 3.38 -14.28 -7.42
CA ALA A 39 3.32 -13.43 -8.58
C ALA A 39 2.64 -14.16 -9.74
N GLU A 40 1.68 -13.51 -10.38
CA GLU A 40 0.95 -14.02 -11.54
C GLU A 40 1.01 -12.97 -12.66
N CYS A 41 1.65 -13.32 -13.78
CA CYS A 41 1.79 -12.44 -14.93
C CYS A 41 1.16 -13.08 -16.18
N GLU A 42 0.29 -12.34 -16.85
CA GLU A 42 -0.13 -12.60 -18.23
C GLU A 42 0.55 -11.55 -19.10
N ILE A 43 1.62 -11.94 -19.80
CA ILE A 43 2.41 -11.06 -20.65
C ILE A 43 2.59 -11.69 -22.04
N GLU A 44 2.83 -10.86 -23.05
CA GLU A 44 3.17 -11.34 -24.39
C GLU A 44 4.52 -12.09 -24.36
N LYS A 45 4.62 -13.17 -25.14
CA LYS A 45 5.83 -13.98 -25.22
C LYS A 45 7.02 -13.15 -25.72
N GLY A 46 8.12 -13.14 -24.96
CA GLY A 46 9.33 -12.37 -25.28
C GLY A 46 9.33 -10.93 -24.75
N ALA A 47 8.22 -10.47 -24.14
CA ALA A 47 8.23 -9.25 -23.34
C ALA A 47 8.92 -9.50 -21.98
N PHE A 48 9.39 -8.42 -21.35
CA PHE A 48 9.95 -8.47 -20.00
C PHE A 48 8.89 -8.91 -18.97
N ASP A 49 9.21 -9.95 -18.19
CA ASP A 49 8.37 -10.46 -17.11
C ASP A 49 8.78 -9.88 -15.75
N PRO A 50 8.00 -8.95 -15.18
CA PRO A 50 8.32 -8.40 -13.86
C PRO A 50 8.06 -9.41 -12.72
N CYS A 51 7.29 -10.48 -12.96
CA CYS A 51 7.05 -11.52 -11.95
C CYS A 51 8.29 -12.36 -11.64
N GLU A 52 9.29 -12.41 -12.53
CA GLU A 52 10.49 -13.25 -12.34
C GLU A 52 11.46 -12.66 -11.32
N ASN A 53 11.53 -11.33 -11.20
CA ASN A 53 12.61 -10.67 -10.48
C ASN A 53 12.16 -9.58 -9.50
N THR A 54 10.86 -9.32 -9.34
CA THR A 54 10.37 -8.38 -8.33
C THR A 54 10.22 -9.07 -6.99
N CYS A 55 10.97 -8.62 -5.99
CA CYS A 55 11.01 -9.24 -4.66
C CYS A 55 10.06 -8.55 -3.68
N PHE A 56 10.01 -7.22 -3.73
CA PHE A 56 9.22 -6.44 -2.77
C PHE A 56 8.38 -5.36 -3.45
N PHE A 57 7.26 -5.07 -2.80
CA PHE A 57 6.44 -3.89 -3.00
C PHE A 57 6.56 -3.00 -1.77
N GLU A 58 6.69 -1.70 -1.94
CA GLU A 58 6.79 -0.77 -0.83
C GLU A 58 5.87 0.43 -1.03
N VAL A 59 5.20 0.86 0.03
CA VAL A 59 4.49 2.14 0.09
C VAL A 59 5.26 3.04 1.05
N LEU A 60 5.65 4.24 0.62
CA LEU A 60 6.35 5.20 1.48
C LEU A 60 6.16 6.63 1.01
N LYS A 61 6.58 7.59 1.84
CA LYS A 61 6.91 8.95 1.41
C LYS A 61 8.42 9.06 1.27
N GLY A 62 8.90 9.58 0.15
CA GLY A 62 10.33 9.72 -0.04
C GLY A 62 10.70 10.15 -1.46
N GLN A 63 11.93 10.65 -1.59
CA GLN A 63 12.48 11.07 -2.85
C GLN A 63 12.77 9.85 -3.73
N PHE A 64 12.22 9.81 -4.93
CA PHE A 64 12.63 8.90 -5.99
C PHE A 64 12.76 9.64 -7.30
N ILE A 65 13.41 9.04 -8.30
CA ILE A 65 13.40 9.63 -9.64
C ILE A 65 11.93 9.75 -10.09
N GLY A 66 11.47 10.98 -10.32
CA GLY A 66 10.08 11.28 -10.69
C GLY A 66 9.08 11.41 -9.52
N VAL A 67 9.54 11.35 -8.26
CA VAL A 67 8.69 11.51 -7.06
C VAL A 67 9.35 12.48 -6.08
N ASN A 68 8.61 13.50 -5.62
CA ASN A 68 9.13 14.46 -4.65
C ASN A 68 9.15 13.89 -3.23
N ASP A 69 10.00 14.44 -2.36
CA ASP A 69 10.31 13.93 -1.02
C ASP A 69 9.09 13.74 -0.10
N ASN A 70 8.06 14.57 -0.26
CA ASN A 70 6.85 14.54 0.56
C ASN A 70 5.68 13.80 -0.10
N ASP A 71 5.84 13.38 -1.36
CA ASP A 71 4.81 12.69 -2.09
C ASP A 71 4.77 11.23 -1.66
N LEU A 72 3.56 10.70 -1.56
CA LEU A 72 3.38 9.28 -1.33
C LEU A 72 3.68 8.53 -2.64
N ALA A 73 4.38 7.41 -2.53
CA ALA A 73 4.76 6.56 -3.64
C ALA A 73 4.48 5.10 -3.34
N TYR A 74 4.37 4.31 -4.41
CA TYR A 74 4.68 2.90 -4.34
C TYR A 74 5.91 2.57 -5.17
N VAL A 75 6.66 1.57 -4.72
CA VAL A 75 7.97 1.20 -5.27
C VAL A 75 8.03 -0.31 -5.41
N PHE A 76 8.49 -0.77 -6.57
CA PHE A 76 8.87 -2.16 -6.80
C PHE A 76 10.38 -2.28 -6.62
N TRP A 77 10.81 -3.24 -5.80
CA TRP A 77 12.22 -3.59 -5.63
C TRP A 77 12.50 -4.90 -6.36
N SER A 78 13.36 -4.83 -7.37
CA SER A 78 13.62 -5.94 -8.29
C SER A 78 15.12 -6.22 -8.42
N GLY A 79 15.47 -7.49 -8.59
CA GLY A 79 16.84 -7.95 -8.71
C GLY A 79 16.96 -9.47 -8.55
N TYR A 80 18.18 -9.97 -8.50
CA TYR A 80 18.49 -11.38 -8.23
C TYR A 80 19.33 -11.49 -6.96
N PRO A 81 18.70 -11.48 -5.78
CA PRO A 81 19.38 -11.42 -4.47
C PRO A 81 20.43 -12.51 -4.25
N GLU A 82 20.27 -13.66 -4.91
CA GLU A 82 21.18 -14.79 -4.86
C GLU A 82 22.50 -14.53 -5.62
N ILE A 83 22.48 -13.61 -6.58
CA ILE A 83 23.61 -13.21 -7.43
C ILE A 83 24.17 -11.86 -6.98
N ASP A 84 23.27 -10.88 -6.76
CA ASP A 84 23.57 -9.54 -6.29
C ASP A 84 22.52 -9.12 -5.27
N SER A 85 22.98 -8.81 -4.06
CA SER A 85 22.13 -8.36 -2.96
C SER A 85 21.45 -7.02 -3.23
N ASP A 86 21.97 -6.22 -4.16
CA ASP A 86 21.52 -4.86 -4.41
C ASP A 86 20.30 -4.84 -5.36
N LEU A 87 19.15 -4.48 -4.79
CA LEU A 87 17.90 -4.35 -5.53
C LEU A 87 17.77 -2.97 -6.16
N GLN A 88 17.38 -2.97 -7.43
CA GLN A 88 16.99 -1.76 -8.17
C GLN A 88 15.51 -1.46 -7.93
N TYR A 89 15.09 -0.24 -8.26
CA TYR A 89 13.71 0.17 -8.02
C TYR A 89 13.03 0.78 -9.25
N THR A 90 11.71 0.61 -9.29
CA THR A 90 10.80 1.46 -10.08
C THR A 90 9.80 2.10 -9.12
N ALA A 91 9.70 3.43 -9.14
CA ALA A 91 8.84 4.18 -8.24
C ALA A 91 7.73 4.92 -8.99
N HIS A 92 6.57 5.01 -8.38
CA HIS A 92 5.39 5.66 -8.94
C HIS A 92 4.69 6.51 -7.88
N PRO A 93 4.36 7.78 -8.18
CA PRO A 93 3.63 8.63 -7.25
C PRO A 93 2.18 8.15 -7.10
N ILE A 94 1.65 8.25 -5.88
CA ILE A 94 0.24 8.04 -5.59
C ILE A 94 -0.44 9.40 -5.51
N ASP A 95 -1.36 9.69 -6.44
CA ASP A 95 -2.11 10.95 -6.42
C ASP A 95 -2.89 11.08 -5.09
N SER A 96 -2.64 12.18 -4.39
CA SER A 96 -3.33 12.60 -3.16
C SER A 96 -4.87 12.62 -3.27
N ARG A 97 -5.42 12.69 -4.48
CA ARG A 97 -6.88 12.59 -4.73
C ARG A 97 -7.39 11.16 -4.62
N ASN A 98 -6.55 10.17 -4.92
CA ASN A 98 -6.88 8.75 -4.82
C ASN A 98 -6.85 8.27 -3.37
N THR A 99 -5.95 8.82 -2.55
CA THR A 99 -5.70 8.41 -1.15
C THR A 99 -6.91 8.53 -0.22
N LYS A 100 -7.88 9.42 -0.55
CA LYS A 100 -9.10 9.65 0.23
C LYS A 100 -10.22 8.64 -0.03
N LYS A 101 -10.05 7.74 -1.01
CA LYS A 101 -11.12 6.86 -1.52
C LYS A 101 -10.75 5.38 -1.45
N ILE A 102 -10.23 4.91 -0.31
CA ILE A 102 -10.23 3.47 -0.05
C ILE A 102 -11.68 3.01 0.12
N THR A 103 -12.29 2.60 -0.99
CA THR A 103 -13.66 2.10 -1.06
C THR A 103 -13.62 0.58 -1.17
N GLU A 104 -14.46 -0.13 -0.41
CA GLU A 104 -14.64 -1.58 -0.57
C GLU A 104 -13.33 -2.40 -0.45
N LYS A 105 -12.43 -1.97 0.44
CA LYS A 105 -11.12 -2.59 0.62
C LYS A 105 -10.22 -2.52 -0.63
N LYS A 106 -10.47 -1.57 -1.54
CA LYS A 106 -9.59 -1.28 -2.67
C LYS A 106 -9.18 0.19 -2.71
N LEU A 107 -7.94 0.44 -3.13
CA LEU A 107 -7.47 1.77 -3.51
C LEU A 107 -7.16 1.75 -5.01
N TRP A 108 -7.92 2.49 -5.80
CA TRP A 108 -7.63 2.65 -7.22
C TRP A 108 -6.46 3.61 -7.40
N LEU A 109 -5.39 3.14 -8.02
CA LEU A 109 -4.23 3.93 -8.42
C LEU A 109 -4.45 4.54 -9.81
N SER A 110 -5.04 3.76 -10.71
CA SER A 110 -5.53 4.21 -12.02
C SER A 110 -6.79 3.44 -12.42
N LYS A 111 -7.74 4.12 -13.08
CA LYS A 111 -8.98 3.52 -13.56
C LYS A 111 -9.44 4.20 -14.84
N ASP A 112 -8.74 3.91 -15.93
CA ASP A 112 -9.00 4.42 -17.26
C ASP A 112 -9.41 3.30 -18.23
N LYS A 113 -9.87 3.64 -19.43
CA LYS A 113 -10.35 2.66 -20.43
C LYS A 113 -9.30 1.61 -20.83
N GLY A 114 -8.00 1.95 -20.71
CA GLY A 114 -6.89 1.06 -21.05
C GLY A 114 -6.09 0.55 -19.85
N ILE A 115 -6.34 1.05 -18.63
CA ILE A 115 -5.53 0.72 -17.45
C ILE A 115 -6.44 0.58 -16.23
N GLN A 116 -6.33 -0.57 -15.56
CA GLN A 116 -6.93 -0.78 -14.25
C GLN A 116 -5.83 -1.16 -13.28
N GLU A 117 -5.53 -0.28 -12.33
CA GLU A 117 -4.48 -0.47 -11.34
C GLU A 117 -5.04 -0.18 -9.95
N TYR A 118 -4.87 -1.12 -9.02
CA TYR A 118 -5.36 -0.95 -7.66
C TYR A 118 -4.60 -1.79 -6.64
N LEU A 119 -4.73 -1.37 -5.39
CA LEU A 119 -4.31 -2.12 -4.21
C LEU A 119 -5.54 -2.74 -3.53
N THR A 120 -5.42 -3.98 -3.05
CA THR A 120 -6.48 -4.64 -2.26
C THR A 120 -6.04 -4.81 -0.80
N PHE A 121 -6.98 -4.56 0.11
CA PHE A 121 -6.78 -4.63 1.54
C PHE A 121 -7.65 -5.73 2.15
N HIS A 122 -7.18 -6.35 3.22
CA HIS A 122 -7.98 -7.24 4.06
C HIS A 122 -7.62 -7.00 5.52
N ASP A 123 -8.63 -6.77 6.36
CA ASP A 123 -8.46 -6.54 7.79
C ASP A 123 -7.38 -5.51 8.16
N ARG A 124 -7.32 -4.41 7.39
CA ARG A 124 -6.34 -3.31 7.51
C ARG A 124 -4.90 -3.69 7.16
N VAL A 125 -4.71 -4.75 6.38
CA VAL A 125 -3.43 -5.15 5.79
C VAL A 125 -3.53 -4.99 4.28
N LEU A 126 -2.47 -4.45 3.66
CA LEU A 126 -2.31 -4.47 2.20
C LEU A 126 -1.89 -5.88 1.78
N ILE A 127 -2.71 -6.55 0.98
CA ILE A 127 -2.53 -7.96 0.63
C ILE A 127 -2.30 -8.20 -0.87
N GLU A 128 -2.55 -7.19 -1.71
CA GLU A 128 -2.49 -7.37 -3.16
C GLU A 128 -2.17 -6.07 -3.88
N TYR A 129 -1.35 -6.21 -4.92
CA TYR A 129 -1.23 -5.24 -6.01
C TYR A 129 -1.75 -5.90 -7.30
N TYR A 130 -2.55 -5.17 -8.07
CA TYR A 130 -3.04 -5.60 -9.37
C TYR A 130 -2.90 -4.48 -10.40
N VAL A 131 -2.45 -4.86 -11.60
CA VAL A 131 -2.57 -4.01 -12.78
C VAL A 131 -2.97 -4.82 -14.02
N GLU A 132 -3.84 -4.23 -14.81
CA GLU A 132 -4.21 -4.69 -16.14
C GLU A 132 -4.07 -3.55 -17.15
N TYR A 133 -3.29 -3.79 -18.19
CA TYR A 133 -3.19 -2.92 -19.36
C TYR A 133 -3.92 -3.59 -20.53
N ARG A 134 -4.77 -2.83 -21.20
CA ARG A 134 -5.41 -3.21 -22.45
C ARG A 134 -4.90 -2.29 -23.55
N ASP A 135 -4.09 -2.84 -24.44
CA ASP A 135 -3.60 -2.12 -25.61
C ASP A 135 -4.04 -2.84 -26.91
N ARG A 136 -3.55 -2.35 -28.06
CA ARG A 136 -3.86 -2.96 -29.37
C ARG A 136 -3.18 -4.31 -29.59
N GLY A 137 -2.15 -4.64 -28.79
CA GLY A 137 -1.37 -5.88 -28.86
C GLY A 137 -1.91 -6.98 -27.95
N GLY A 138 -2.74 -6.64 -26.96
CA GLY A 138 -3.43 -7.63 -26.13
C GLY A 138 -3.78 -7.12 -24.74
N VAL A 139 -3.90 -8.07 -23.81
CA VAL A 139 -4.09 -7.78 -22.39
C VAL A 139 -2.84 -8.20 -21.64
N ARG A 140 -2.26 -7.26 -20.90
CA ARG A 140 -1.18 -7.54 -19.95
C ARG A 140 -1.73 -7.47 -18.54
N LYS A 141 -1.54 -8.50 -17.74
CA LYS A 141 -1.92 -8.51 -16.31
C LYS A 141 -0.74 -8.84 -15.44
N ILE A 142 -0.65 -8.14 -14.31
CA ILE A 142 0.32 -8.43 -13.25
C ILE A 142 -0.45 -8.42 -11.94
N LYS A 143 -0.27 -9.46 -11.16
CA LYS A 143 -0.88 -9.60 -9.84
C LYS A 143 0.16 -10.09 -8.84
N TYR A 144 0.33 -9.33 -7.76
CA TYR A 144 1.19 -9.69 -6.65
C TYR A 144 0.37 -9.91 -5.39
N THR A 145 0.59 -11.05 -4.74
CA THR A 145 0.14 -11.27 -3.36
C THR A 145 1.22 -10.78 -2.40
N LEU A 146 0.83 -9.96 -1.45
CA LEU A 146 1.71 -9.18 -0.61
C LEU A 146 1.63 -9.65 0.84
N ASN A 147 2.78 -9.79 1.49
CA ASN A 147 2.87 -10.06 2.92
C ASN A 147 3.71 -8.96 3.60
N PRO A 148 3.20 -8.25 4.63
CA PRO A 148 3.98 -7.21 5.30
C PRO A 148 5.21 -7.79 5.98
N VAL A 149 6.36 -7.14 5.77
CA VAL A 149 7.64 -7.54 6.35
C VAL A 149 8.36 -6.34 6.96
N ARG A 150 9.22 -6.61 7.95
CA ARG A 150 10.14 -5.60 8.48
C ARG A 150 11.44 -5.66 7.68
N ARG A 151 12.00 -4.50 7.33
CA ARG A 151 13.31 -4.38 6.65
C ARG A 151 14.41 -5.21 7.34
N GLY A 152 14.49 -5.13 8.67
CA GLY A 152 15.47 -5.90 9.44
C GLY A 152 15.27 -7.43 9.45
N GLY A 153 14.16 -7.93 8.91
CA GLY A 153 13.89 -9.37 8.79
C GLY A 153 14.60 -10.05 7.62
N LYS A 154 15.20 -9.28 6.70
CA LYS A 154 15.86 -9.77 5.48
C LYS A 154 17.17 -9.01 5.23
N PRO A 155 18.19 -9.14 6.09
CA PRO A 155 19.41 -8.33 6.06
C PRO A 155 20.31 -8.59 4.83
N SER A 156 20.08 -9.67 4.09
CA SER A 156 20.80 -10.00 2.86
C SER A 156 20.39 -9.16 1.66
N PHE A 157 19.28 -8.41 1.73
CA PHE A 157 18.78 -7.59 0.62
C PHE A 157 19.11 -6.13 0.89
N ARG A 158 19.69 -5.47 -0.10
CA ARG A 158 20.06 -4.05 -0.04
C ARG A 158 19.20 -3.26 -1.01
N MET A 159 18.30 -2.45 -0.47
CA MET A 159 17.46 -1.57 -1.28
C MET A 159 18.25 -0.31 -1.63
N ASN A 160 18.54 -0.12 -2.92
CA ASN A 160 19.32 1.01 -3.41
C ASN A 160 18.49 2.30 -3.48
N TYR A 161 18.21 2.91 -2.32
CA TYR A 161 17.52 4.20 -2.27
C TYR A 161 18.36 5.30 -2.96
N PRO A 162 17.72 6.19 -3.73
CA PRO A 162 18.41 7.35 -4.25
C PRO A 162 18.90 8.24 -3.10
N GLY A 163 20.11 8.78 -3.23
CA GLY A 163 20.72 9.64 -2.21
C GLY A 163 21.50 8.90 -1.12
N ASN A 164 21.49 7.56 -1.09
CA ASN A 164 22.44 6.78 -0.28
C ASN A 164 23.80 6.74 -1.00
N LYS A 165 24.58 7.82 -0.90
CA LYS A 165 26.02 7.83 -1.21
C LYS A 165 26.81 8.20 0.05
#